data_AF-A0A7J3XCG9-F1
#
_entry.id   AF-A0A7J3XCG9-F1
#
_cell.length_a   1.000
_cell.length_b   1.000
_cell.length_c   1.000
_cell.angle_alpha   90.00
_cell.angle_beta   90.00
_cell.angle_gamma   90.00
#
_symmetry.space_group_name_H-M   'P 1'
#
loop_
_entity.id
_entity.type
_entity.pdbx_description
1 polymer ?
#
loop_
_entity_poly.entity_id
_entity_poly.type
_entity_poly.pdbx_seq_one_letter_code
_entity_poly.pdbx_strand_id
1 'polypeptide(L)'
;MSNQVGYLLKFIEMYTGHDGVRVFKLLLDSNKELSYSDIIAETGLDEQTVRRVLYELNELGLVAYRRVQAPEGGRFIYYWSVNSIGINQALLNRKRMALEKLKARLEYELSTVFFICLEDGLRLSFDEALEYDFRCPKCSSILVQEDRNPYLAPLKSFVEKLSSEVENERRAISS
;
A
#
# COMPACT_ATOMS: atom_id res chain seq x y z
N MET A 1 -9.29 13.12 2.72
CA MET A 1 -8.07 13.47 1.95
C MET A 1 -6.88 13.89 2.82
N SER A 2 -7.08 14.52 3.99
CA SER A 2 -5.99 14.99 4.88
C SER A 2 -5.09 13.89 5.48
N ASN A 3 -5.63 12.73 5.85
CA ASN A 3 -4.83 11.66 6.45
C ASN A 3 -3.89 10.93 5.46
N GLN A 4 -4.30 10.75 4.20
CA GLN A 4 -3.51 10.01 3.20
C GLN A 4 -2.23 10.75 2.82
N VAL A 5 -2.30 12.08 2.66
CA VAL A 5 -1.12 12.92 2.41
C VAL A 5 -0.15 12.85 3.59
N GLY A 6 -0.66 12.86 4.83
CA GLY A 6 0.16 12.70 6.03
C GLY A 6 0.93 11.37 6.08
N TYR A 7 0.28 10.26 5.73
CA TYR A 7 0.96 8.95 5.65
C TYR A 7 1.99 8.89 4.54
N LEU A 8 1.71 9.48 3.37
CA LEU A 8 2.65 9.54 2.27
C LEU A 8 3.91 10.33 2.64
N LEU A 9 3.75 11.48 3.30
CA LEU A 9 4.89 12.29 3.74
C LEU A 9 5.73 11.57 4.80
N LYS A 10 5.11 10.86 5.76
CA LYS A 10 5.84 10.01 6.72
C LYS A 10 6.60 8.87 6.04
N PHE A 11 5.99 8.25 5.03
CA PHE A 11 6.66 7.22 4.22
C PHE A 11 7.88 7.82 3.52
N ILE A 12 7.73 8.95 2.85
CA ILE A 12 8.85 9.65 2.19
C ILE A 12 9.97 9.97 3.17
N GLU A 13 9.62 10.52 4.33
CA GLU A 13 10.57 10.85 5.39
C GLU A 13 11.38 9.64 5.85
N MET A 14 10.73 8.49 6.03
CA MET A 14 11.37 7.26 6.46
C MET A 14 12.42 6.74 5.46
N TYR A 15 12.22 6.96 4.15
CA TYR A 15 13.13 6.47 3.10
C TYR A 15 14.17 7.50 2.66
N THR A 16 13.83 8.78 2.69
CA THR A 16 14.61 9.85 2.04
C THR A 16 15.05 10.96 3.01
N GLY A 17 14.58 10.90 4.26
CA GLY A 17 14.79 11.93 5.28
C GLY A 17 13.95 13.19 5.07
N HIS A 18 14.21 14.20 5.89
CA HIS A 18 13.51 15.49 5.81
C HIS A 18 13.73 16.20 4.47
N ASP A 19 14.90 16.04 3.85
CA ASP A 19 15.22 16.65 2.56
C ASP A 19 14.32 16.12 1.45
N GLY A 20 14.01 14.82 1.46
CA GLY A 20 13.08 14.26 0.49
C GLY A 20 11.64 14.69 0.70
N VAL A 21 11.21 14.87 1.95
CA VAL A 21 9.91 15.51 2.24
C VAL A 21 9.88 16.93 1.68
N ARG A 22 10.96 17.69 1.83
CA ARG A 22 11.07 19.07 1.36
C ARG A 22 10.99 19.15 -0.17
N VAL A 23 11.79 18.35 -0.88
CA VAL A 23 11.77 18.29 -2.36
C VAL A 23 10.40 17.79 -2.87
N PHE A 24 9.83 16.75 -2.26
CA PHE A 24 8.54 16.23 -2.69
C PHE A 24 7.41 17.24 -2.50
N LYS A 25 7.36 17.95 -1.36
CA LYS A 25 6.38 19.02 -1.13
C LYS A 25 6.52 20.15 -2.15
N LEU A 26 7.74 20.59 -2.44
CA LEU A 26 7.97 21.61 -3.47
C LEU A 26 7.39 21.17 -4.82
N LEU A 27 7.65 19.92 -5.23
CA LEU A 27 7.12 19.39 -6.48
C LEU A 27 5.59 19.20 -6.45
N LEU A 28 5.03 18.87 -5.29
CA LEU A 28 3.59 18.67 -5.09
C LEU A 28 2.81 19.99 -5.14
N ASP A 29 3.36 21.05 -4.56
CA ASP A 29 2.74 22.37 -4.48
C ASP A 29 2.97 23.20 -5.77
N SER A 30 3.91 22.78 -6.62
CA SER A 30 4.21 23.44 -7.88
C SER A 30 3.19 23.09 -8.97
N ASN A 31 2.59 24.10 -9.60
CA ASN A 31 1.72 23.93 -10.77
C ASN A 31 2.48 23.67 -12.08
N LYS A 32 3.81 23.64 -12.03
CA LYS A 32 4.70 23.39 -13.18
C LYS A 32 5.77 22.38 -12.81
N GLU A 33 6.30 21.71 -13.82
CA GLU A 33 7.49 20.89 -13.65
C GLU A 33 8.70 21.77 -13.36
N LEU A 34 9.59 21.29 -12.50
CA LEU A 34 10.76 22.05 -12.05
C LEU A 34 12.03 21.44 -12.61
N SER A 35 12.93 22.28 -13.11
CA SER A 35 14.26 21.83 -13.46
C SER A 35 15.08 21.55 -12.20
N TYR A 36 16.17 20.80 -12.36
CA TYR A 36 17.10 20.54 -11.29
C TYR A 36 17.62 21.82 -10.59
N SER A 37 17.93 22.87 -11.38
CA SER A 37 18.36 24.17 -10.85
C SER A 37 17.26 24.88 -10.08
N ASP A 38 16.00 24.77 -10.51
CA ASP A 38 14.87 25.37 -9.79
C ASP A 38 14.72 24.71 -8.41
N ILE A 39 14.84 23.38 -8.35
CA ILE A 39 14.71 22.63 -7.09
C ILE A 39 15.84 23.03 -6.11
N ILE A 40 17.08 23.17 -6.59
CA ILE A 40 18.19 23.66 -5.75
C ILE A 40 17.89 25.07 -5.23
N ALA A 41 17.45 25.99 -6.10
CA ALA A 41 17.20 27.37 -5.73
C ALA A 41 16.08 27.50 -4.68
N GLU A 42 14.98 26.77 -4.86
CA GLU A 42 13.79 26.84 -3.99
C GLU A 42 13.98 26.07 -2.67
N THR A 43 14.72 24.95 -2.70
CA THR A 43 14.99 24.17 -1.49
C THR A 43 16.24 24.62 -0.74
N GLY A 44 17.17 25.35 -1.37
CA GLY A 44 18.46 25.70 -0.76
C GLY A 44 19.33 24.50 -0.38
N LEU A 45 19.00 23.29 -0.86
CA LEU A 45 19.78 22.08 -0.67
C LEU A 45 20.96 22.07 -1.64
N ASP A 46 22.06 21.42 -1.26
CA ASP A 46 23.20 21.27 -2.14
C ASP A 46 22.91 20.31 -3.30
N GLU A 47 23.74 20.40 -4.34
CA GLU A 47 23.61 19.60 -5.56
C GLU A 47 23.57 18.09 -5.27
N GLN A 48 24.48 17.59 -4.44
CA GLN A 48 24.56 16.15 -4.17
C GLN A 48 23.28 15.64 -3.48
N THR A 49 22.74 16.42 -2.56
CA THR A 49 21.51 16.10 -1.84
C THR A 49 20.30 16.08 -2.76
N VAL A 50 20.09 17.11 -3.59
CA VAL A 50 18.97 17.15 -4.54
C VAL A 50 19.04 15.98 -5.51
N ARG A 51 20.22 15.66 -6.03
CA ARG A 51 20.43 14.51 -6.92
C ARG A 51 20.01 13.21 -6.25
N ARG A 52 20.55 12.92 -5.06
CA ARG A 52 20.25 11.70 -4.29
C ARG A 52 18.75 11.57 -4.06
N VAL A 53 18.12 12.63 -3.55
CA VAL A 53 16.69 12.65 -3.23
C VAL A 53 15.82 12.41 -4.46
N LEU A 54 16.11 13.05 -5.59
CA LEU A 54 15.32 12.85 -6.82
C LEU A 54 15.43 11.42 -7.34
N TYR A 55 16.62 10.80 -7.26
CA TYR A 55 16.78 9.39 -7.60
C TYR A 55 15.98 8.48 -6.67
N GLU A 56 16.09 8.66 -5.36
CA GLU A 56 15.35 7.85 -4.39
C GLU A 56 13.82 7.99 -4.57
N LEU A 57 13.31 9.21 -4.75
CA LEU A 57 11.89 9.44 -5.01
C LEU A 57 11.43 8.84 -6.35
N ASN A 58 12.30 8.80 -7.36
CA ASN A 58 11.99 8.21 -8.65
C ASN A 58 11.92 6.69 -8.60
N GLU A 59 12.86 6.05 -7.90
CA GLU A 59 12.85 4.61 -7.63
C GLU A 59 11.59 4.17 -6.86
N LEU A 60 11.11 5.03 -5.96
CA LEU A 60 9.83 4.82 -5.27
C LEU A 60 8.60 5.08 -6.15
N GLY A 61 8.80 5.55 -7.39
CA GLY A 61 7.74 5.89 -8.34
C GLY A 61 6.95 7.16 -7.97
N LEU A 62 7.45 7.96 -7.02
CA LEU A 62 6.76 9.13 -6.48
C LEU A 62 6.93 10.37 -7.35
N VAL A 63 8.08 10.48 -8.03
CA VAL A 63 8.35 11.54 -8.99
C VAL A 63 8.71 10.94 -10.33
N ALA A 64 8.41 11.67 -11.40
CA ALA A 64 8.82 11.35 -12.75
C ALA A 64 9.63 12.52 -13.32
N TYR A 65 10.37 12.26 -14.40
CA TYR A 65 11.04 13.29 -15.15
C TYR A 65 10.78 13.15 -16.65
N ARG A 66 10.86 14.26 -17.36
CA ARG A 66 10.99 14.28 -18.82
C ARG A 66 12.21 15.10 -19.23
N ARG A 67 12.82 14.71 -20.33
CA ARG A 67 13.95 15.44 -20.92
C ARG A 67 13.47 16.30 -22.08
N VAL A 68 14.00 17.51 -22.15
CA VAL A 68 13.76 18.45 -23.25
C VAL A 68 15.12 18.86 -23.81
N GLN A 69 15.26 18.85 -25.14
CA GLN A 69 16.46 19.37 -25.78
C GLN A 69 16.43 20.89 -25.72
N ALA A 70 17.50 21.49 -25.19
CA ALA A 70 17.61 22.94 -25.17
C ALA A 70 17.70 23.48 -26.61
N PRO A 71 17.02 24.61 -26.92
CA PRO A 71 17.08 25.24 -28.24
C PRO A 71 18.52 25.60 -28.65
N GLU A 72 19.36 25.91 -27.66
CA GLU A 72 20.76 26.29 -27.86
C GLU A 72 21.70 25.30 -27.16
N GLY A 73 22.69 24.79 -27.90
CA GLY A 73 23.79 23.99 -27.34
C GLY A 73 23.53 22.49 -27.19
N GLY A 74 22.41 21.95 -27.66
CA GLY A 74 22.16 20.50 -27.75
C GLY A 74 22.08 19.73 -26.43
N ARG A 75 22.20 20.41 -25.29
CA ARG A 75 22.12 19.83 -23.95
C ARG A 75 20.67 19.48 -23.58
N PHE A 76 20.49 18.42 -22.78
CA PHE A 76 19.19 18.05 -22.25
C PHE A 76 18.92 18.73 -20.91
N ILE A 77 17.72 19.26 -20.75
CA ILE A 77 17.19 19.74 -19.47
C ILE A 77 16.18 18.71 -18.96
N TYR A 78 16.36 18.30 -17.70
CA TYR A 78 15.46 17.37 -17.01
C TYR A 78 14.48 18.17 -16.17
N TYR A 79 13.20 17.96 -16.42
CA TYR A 79 12.10 18.55 -15.66
C TYR A 79 11.43 17.47 -14.83
N TRP A 80 11.23 17.74 -13.56
CA TRP A 80 10.71 16.83 -12.56
C TRP A 80 9.32 17.25 -12.12
N SER A 81 8.47 16.26 -11.84
CA SER A 81 7.12 16.44 -11.33
C SER A 81 6.68 15.26 -10.48
N VAL A 82 5.65 15.46 -9.65
CA VAL A 82 5.02 14.36 -8.91
C VAL A 82 4.30 13.43 -9.89
N ASN A 83 4.55 12.13 -9.75
CA ASN A 83 3.88 11.10 -10.54
C ASN A 83 2.52 10.75 -9.92
N SER A 84 1.61 11.73 -9.85
CA SER A 84 0.31 11.58 -9.17
C SER A 84 -0.52 10.42 -9.75
N ILE A 85 -0.51 10.26 -11.07
CA ILE A 85 -1.18 9.17 -11.78
C ILE A 85 -0.57 7.82 -11.38
N GLY A 86 0.75 7.68 -11.44
CA GLY A 86 1.43 6.43 -11.08
C GLY A 86 1.27 6.08 -9.60
N ILE A 87 1.33 7.06 -8.70
CA ILE A 87 1.08 6.87 -7.26
C ILE A 87 -0.33 6.31 -7.03
N ASN A 88 -1.35 6.92 -7.64
CA ASN A 88 -2.74 6.49 -7.49
C ASN A 88 -2.96 5.08 -8.04
N GLN A 89 -2.39 4.77 -9.21
CA GLN A 89 -2.45 3.43 -9.80
C GLN A 89 -1.75 2.38 -8.93
N ALA A 90 -0.55 2.68 -8.42
CA ALA A 90 0.20 1.78 -7.55
C ALA A 90 -0.56 1.51 -6.24
N LEU A 91 -1.15 2.55 -5.63
CA LEU A 91 -1.96 2.41 -4.42
C LEU A 91 -3.21 1.55 -4.67
N LEU A 92 -3.93 1.81 -5.77
CA LEU A 92 -5.09 1.02 -6.16
C LEU A 92 -4.72 -0.46 -6.35
N ASN A 93 -3.62 -0.74 -7.04
CA ASN A 93 -3.14 -2.11 -7.25
C ASN A 93 -2.81 -2.81 -5.93
N ARG A 94 -2.15 -2.13 -4.99
CA ARG A 94 -1.88 -2.69 -3.65
C ARG A 94 -3.17 -3.00 -2.89
N LYS A 95 -4.15 -2.09 -2.91
CA LYS A 95 -5.47 -2.33 -2.30
C LYS A 95 -6.19 -3.52 -2.92
N ARG A 96 -6.14 -3.65 -4.26
CA ARG A 96 -6.69 -4.81 -4.97
C ARG A 96 -6.03 -6.11 -4.52
N MET A 97 -4.71 -6.17 -4.46
CA MET A 97 -3.99 -7.36 -4.00
C MET A 97 -4.34 -7.72 -2.55
N ALA A 98 -4.48 -6.73 -1.66
CA ALA A 98 -4.92 -6.95 -0.28
C ALA A 98 -6.36 -7.48 -0.24
N LEU A 99 -7.26 -6.90 -1.03
CA LEU A 99 -8.65 -7.31 -1.13
C LEU A 99 -8.78 -8.76 -1.61
N GLU A 100 -8.03 -9.17 -2.63
CA GLU A 100 -8.05 -10.55 -3.14
C GLU A 100 -7.62 -11.55 -2.05
N LYS A 101 -6.58 -11.24 -1.28
CA LYS A 101 -6.17 -12.09 -0.15
C LYS A 101 -7.24 -12.19 0.94
N LEU A 102 -7.91 -11.08 1.25
CA LEU A 102 -8.97 -11.05 2.26
C LEU A 102 -10.22 -11.79 1.80
N LYS A 103 -10.59 -11.68 0.51
CA LYS A 103 -11.67 -12.45 -0.09
C LYS A 103 -11.37 -13.94 -0.07
N ALA A 104 -10.17 -14.35 -0.48
CA ALA A 104 -9.74 -15.75 -0.41
C ALA A 104 -9.78 -16.29 1.02
N ARG A 105 -9.35 -15.48 2.01
CA ARG A 105 -9.46 -15.87 3.43
C ARG A 105 -10.91 -16.01 3.87
N LEU A 106 -11.78 -15.06 3.51
CA LEU A 106 -13.20 -15.10 3.87
C LEU A 106 -13.89 -16.32 3.24
N GLU A 107 -13.61 -16.63 1.98
CA GLU A 107 -14.15 -17.79 1.29
C GLU A 107 -13.70 -19.10 1.94
N TYR A 108 -12.42 -19.22 2.29
CA TYR A 108 -11.89 -20.37 3.02
C TYR A 108 -12.61 -20.58 4.36
N GLU A 109 -12.86 -19.49 5.09
CA GLU A 109 -13.48 -19.55 6.41
C GLU A 109 -14.99 -19.83 6.36
N LEU A 110 -15.66 -19.42 5.28
CA LEU A 110 -17.07 -19.73 5.04
C LEU A 110 -17.27 -21.20 4.63
N SER A 111 -16.40 -21.69 3.73
CA SER A 111 -16.46 -23.05 3.17
C SER A 111 -15.92 -24.13 4.11
N THR A 112 -15.06 -23.77 5.07
CA THR A 112 -14.45 -24.72 6.00
C THR A 112 -15.15 -24.70 7.37
N VAL A 113 -15.54 -25.87 7.86
CA VAL A 113 -15.99 -26.04 9.24
C VAL A 113 -14.77 -26.27 10.13
N PHE A 114 -14.69 -25.55 11.25
CA PHE A 114 -13.59 -25.68 12.19
C PHE A 114 -14.07 -26.22 13.54
N PHE A 115 -13.17 -26.94 14.18
CA PHE A 115 -13.28 -27.43 15.54
C PHE A 115 -12.12 -26.86 16.36
N ILE A 116 -12.39 -26.55 17.62
CA ILE A 116 -11.43 -25.94 18.53
C ILE A 116 -11.34 -26.74 19.84
N CYS A 117 -10.13 -26.88 20.35
CA CYS A 117 -9.87 -27.36 21.69
C CYS A 117 -10.02 -26.20 22.69
N LEU A 118 -10.89 -26.34 23.68
CA LEU A 118 -11.10 -25.30 24.70
C LEU A 118 -9.95 -25.20 25.72
N GLU A 119 -9.11 -26.23 25.82
CA GLU A 119 -8.01 -26.29 26.79
C GLU A 119 -6.74 -25.59 26.27
N ASP A 120 -6.41 -25.76 25.00
CA ASP A 120 -5.15 -25.27 24.42
C ASP A 120 -5.32 -24.39 23.17
N GLY A 121 -6.56 -24.17 22.73
CA GLY A 121 -6.88 -23.33 21.58
C GLY A 121 -6.48 -23.91 20.22
N LEU A 122 -6.07 -25.19 20.16
CA LEU A 122 -5.80 -25.85 18.88
C LEU A 122 -7.05 -25.82 18.01
N ARG A 123 -6.92 -25.28 16.80
CA ARG A 123 -7.99 -25.18 15.80
C ARG A 123 -7.68 -26.11 14.64
N LEU A 124 -8.64 -26.96 14.29
CA LEU A 124 -8.55 -27.95 13.22
C LEU A 124 -9.74 -27.80 12.28
N SER A 125 -9.53 -28.01 10.99
CA SER A 125 -10.61 -28.20 10.03
C SER A 125 -11.40 -29.48 10.34
N PHE A 126 -12.57 -29.65 9.73
CA PHE A 126 -13.38 -30.86 9.90
C PHE A 126 -12.60 -32.13 9.50
N ASP A 127 -11.89 -32.10 8.37
CA ASP A 127 -11.13 -33.26 7.89
C ASP A 127 -10.00 -33.64 8.86
N GLU A 128 -9.25 -32.64 9.36
CA GLU A 128 -8.23 -32.85 10.38
C GLU A 128 -8.84 -33.34 11.70
N ALA A 129 -9.97 -32.78 12.13
CA ALA A 129 -10.66 -33.22 13.34
C ALA A 129 -11.15 -34.67 13.21
N LEU A 130 -11.61 -35.06 12.01
CA LEU A 130 -12.03 -36.44 11.72
C LEU A 130 -10.87 -37.42 11.79
N GLU A 131 -9.68 -37.05 11.32
CA GLU A 131 -8.46 -37.88 11.43
C GLU A 131 -8.07 -38.17 12.88
N TYR A 132 -8.40 -37.27 13.81
CA TYR A 132 -8.14 -37.43 15.25
C TYR A 132 -9.38 -37.83 16.06
N ASP A 133 -10.43 -38.38 15.42
CA ASP A 133 -11.69 -38.78 16.07
C ASP A 133 -12.31 -37.67 16.95
N PHE A 134 -12.20 -36.42 16.50
CA PHE A 134 -12.62 -35.20 17.21
C PHE A 134 -11.99 -35.03 18.60
N ARG A 135 -10.75 -35.52 18.78
CA ARG A 135 -9.95 -35.34 19.99
C ARG A 135 -8.71 -34.51 19.72
N CYS A 136 -8.33 -33.67 20.67
CA CYS A 136 -7.12 -32.88 20.56
C CYS A 136 -5.88 -33.79 20.54
N PRO A 137 -5.01 -33.73 19.53
CA PRO A 137 -3.77 -34.52 19.48
C PRO A 137 -2.75 -34.17 20.58
N LYS A 138 -2.91 -33.01 21.26
CA LYS A 138 -1.99 -32.56 22.32
C LYS A 138 -2.44 -32.99 23.72
N CYS A 139 -3.71 -32.80 24.05
CA CYS A 139 -4.24 -33.02 25.40
C CYS A 139 -5.39 -34.04 25.48
N SER A 140 -5.78 -34.64 24.35
CA SER A 140 -6.83 -35.67 24.24
C SER A 140 -8.24 -35.24 24.65
N SER A 141 -8.45 -33.95 24.95
CA SER A 141 -9.77 -33.36 25.20
C SER A 141 -10.64 -33.41 23.94
N ILE A 142 -11.96 -33.31 24.12
CA ILE A 142 -12.92 -33.30 23.00
C ILE A 142 -12.86 -31.94 22.32
N LEU A 143 -12.79 -31.95 20.99
CA LEU A 143 -12.89 -30.75 20.18
C LEU A 143 -14.37 -30.34 20.03
N VAL A 144 -14.64 -29.03 20.10
CA VAL A 144 -15.99 -28.49 19.90
C VAL A 144 -16.04 -27.72 18.59
N GLN A 145 -17.19 -27.74 17.91
CA GLN A 145 -17.37 -26.93 16.70
C GLN A 145 -17.23 -25.44 17.07
N GLU A 146 -16.40 -24.72 16.31
CA GLU A 146 -16.14 -23.31 16.55
C GLU A 146 -17.35 -22.44 16.15
N ASP A 147 -17.76 -21.51 17.01
CA ASP A 147 -18.66 -20.42 16.63
C ASP A 147 -17.88 -19.36 15.84
N ARG A 148 -18.11 -19.34 14.52
CA ARG A 148 -17.40 -18.47 13.57
C ARG A 148 -18.01 -17.08 13.45
N ASN A 149 -19.23 -16.87 13.95
CA ASN A 149 -19.98 -15.63 13.74
C ASN A 149 -19.26 -14.36 14.27
N PRO A 150 -18.64 -14.38 15.47
CA PRO A 150 -17.95 -13.21 16.02
C PRO A 150 -16.76 -12.73 15.17
N TYR A 151 -16.12 -13.66 14.44
CA TYR A 151 -14.93 -13.40 13.62
C TYR A 151 -15.30 -13.07 12.16
N LEU A 152 -16.28 -13.77 11.60
CA LEU A 152 -16.66 -13.62 10.20
C LEU A 152 -17.31 -12.27 9.91
N ALA A 153 -18.11 -11.74 10.84
CA ALA A 153 -18.83 -10.48 10.63
C ALA A 153 -17.88 -9.27 10.44
N PRO A 154 -16.85 -9.05 11.29
CA PRO A 154 -15.84 -8.02 11.05
C PRO A 154 -15.08 -8.21 9.73
N LEU A 155 -14.65 -9.44 9.41
CA LEU A 155 -13.91 -9.72 8.17
C LEU A 155 -14.74 -9.41 6.94
N LYS A 156 -16.02 -9.83 6.92
CA LYS A 156 -16.96 -9.54 5.84
C LYS A 156 -17.17 -8.04 5.67
N SER A 157 -17.42 -7.31 6.77
CA SER A 157 -17.57 -5.86 6.73
C SER A 157 -16.33 -5.16 6.19
N PHE A 158 -15.14 -5.64 6.55
CA PHE A 158 -13.88 -5.07 6.06
C PHE A 158 -13.68 -5.32 4.56
N VAL A 159 -13.96 -6.53 4.09
CA VAL A 159 -13.92 -6.88 2.65
C VAL A 159 -14.89 -6.01 1.85
N GLU A 160 -16.12 -5.82 2.33
CA GLU A 160 -17.13 -4.97 1.68
C GLU A 160 -16.67 -3.51 1.58
N LYS A 161 -16.19 -2.93 2.68
CA LYS A 161 -15.66 -1.56 2.71
C LYS A 161 -14.50 -1.39 1.74
N LEU A 162 -13.49 -2.25 1.82
CA LEU A 162 -12.32 -2.17 0.95
C LEU A 162 -12.69 -2.39 -0.53
N SER A 163 -13.64 -3.28 -0.82
CA SER A 163 -14.14 -3.49 -2.18
C SER A 163 -14.84 -2.24 -2.73
N SER A 164 -15.64 -1.54 -1.92
CA SER A 164 -16.28 -0.29 -2.30
C SER A 164 -15.24 0.81 -2.56
N GLU A 165 -14.26 0.96 -1.67
CA GLU A 165 -13.16 1.92 -1.85
C GLU A 165 -12.39 1.69 -3.15
N VAL A 166 -11.98 0.46 -3.41
CA VAL A 166 -11.26 0.07 -4.64
C VAL A 166 -12.07 0.40 -5.89
N GLU A 167 -13.37 0.13 -5.89
CA GLU A 167 -14.24 0.42 -7.04
C GLU A 167 -14.39 1.92 -7.27
N ASN A 168 -14.56 2.70 -6.20
CA ASN A 168 -14.66 4.16 -6.28
C ASN A 168 -13.36 4.79 -6.81
N GLU A 169 -12.20 4.36 -6.29
CA GLU A 169 -10.89 4.84 -6.74
C GLU A 169 -10.60 4.44 -8.19
N ARG A 170 -10.99 3.23 -8.61
CA ARG A 170 -10.85 2.80 -10.01
C ARG A 170 -11.62 3.71 -10.97
N ARG A 171 -12.85 4.09 -10.60
CA ARG A 171 -13.67 5.02 -11.40
C ARG A 171 -13.03 6.39 -11.48
N ALA A 172 -12.54 6.92 -10.37
CA ALA A 172 -11.89 8.23 -10.31
C ALA A 172 -10.59 8.32 -11.12
N ILE A 173 -9.86 7.21 -11.30
CA ILE A 173 -8.65 7.17 -12.15
C ILE A 173 -9.00 7.01 -13.63
N SER A 174 -10.17 6.47 -13.94
CA SER A 174 -10.62 6.21 -15.32
C SER A 174 -11.40 7.38 -15.93
N SER A 175 -11.78 8.37 -15.11
CA SER A 175 -12.42 9.64 -15.49
C SER A 175 -11.39 10.75 -15.64
#